data_AF-A0A926CT79-F1
#
_entry.id   AF-A0A926CT79-F1
#
_cell.length_a   1.000
_cell.length_b   1.000
_cell.length_c   1.000
_cell.angle_alpha   90.00
_cell.angle_beta   90.00
_cell.angle_gamma   90.00
#
_symmetry.space_group_name_H-M   'P 1'
#
loop_
_entity.id
_entity.type
_entity.pdbx_description
1 polymer ?
#
loop_
_entity_poly.entity_id
_entity_poly.type
_entity_poly.pdbx_seq_one_letter_code
_entity_poly.pdbx_strand_id
1 'polypeptide(L)' 'TLLSDFNKTISDNYGSLQAEWGFNMRGVSKRSAFIIDKNGLVQYAEVLDNASSLPDFEAIKKRLGYLAGKTL' A
#
# COMPACT_ATOMS: atom_id res chain seq x y z
N THR A 1 8.51 10.66 5.61
CA THR A 1 7.39 11.48 6.14
C THR A 1 6.32 10.57 6.71
N LEU A 2 5.43 11.07 7.55
CA LEU A 2 4.23 10.36 8.02
C LEU A 2 2.97 11.14 7.58
N LEU A 3 1.86 10.43 7.38
CA LEU A 3 0.59 10.99 6.94
C LEU A 3 -0.57 10.41 7.77
N SER A 4 -1.59 11.22 8.05
CA SER A 4 -2.82 10.80 8.71
C SER A 4 -3.98 10.77 7.71
N ASP A 5 -4.52 9.58 7.44
CA ASP A 5 -5.78 9.38 6.70
C ASP A 5 -6.95 9.38 7.69
N PHE A 6 -7.22 10.53 8.31
CA PHE A 6 -8.20 10.66 9.40
C PHE A 6 -9.60 10.17 8.97
N ASN A 7 -10.04 10.60 7.79
CA ASN A 7 -11.35 10.24 7.23
C ASN A 7 -11.39 8.87 6.56
N LYS A 8 -10.28 8.12 6.54
CA LYS A 8 -10.18 6.76 5.96
C LYS A 8 -10.48 6.66 4.47
N THR A 9 -10.60 7.79 3.80
CA THR A 9 -10.93 7.89 2.37
C THR A 9 -9.85 7.30 1.49
N ILE A 10 -8.57 7.44 1.87
CA ILE A 10 -7.47 6.95 1.04
C ILE A 10 -7.34 5.44 1.21
N SER A 11 -7.41 4.94 2.44
CA SER A 11 -7.35 3.51 2.72
C SER A 11 -8.49 2.76 2.03
N ASP A 12 -9.70 3.34 2.00
CA ASP A 12 -10.84 2.76 1.29
C ASP A 12 -10.63 2.75 -0.24
N ASN A 13 -10.25 3.90 -0.82
CA ASN A 13 -9.99 4.02 -2.25
C ASN A 13 -8.89 3.07 -2.76
N TYR A 14 -7.89 2.76 -1.92
CA TYR A 14 -6.79 1.84 -2.25
C TYR A 14 -7.09 0.38 -1.85
N GLY A 15 -8.31 0.09 -1.37
CA GLY A 15 -8.71 -1.26 -0.96
C GLY A 15 -7.92 -1.79 0.24
N SER A 16 -7.28 -0.91 1.01
CA SER A 16 -6.48 -1.26 2.19
C SER A 16 -7.22 -1.01 3.50
N LEU A 17 -8.48 -0.63 3.49
CA LEU A 17 -9.27 -0.47 4.72
C LEU A 17 -9.76 -1.83 5.25
N GLN A 18 -9.41 -2.13 6.49
CA GLN A 18 -9.99 -3.21 7.28
C GLN A 18 -11.15 -2.63 8.10
N ALA A 19 -12.38 -3.02 7.76
CA ALA A 19 -13.59 -2.53 8.44
C ALA A 19 -13.58 -2.83 9.94
N GLU A 20 -13.24 -4.07 10.31
CA GLU A 20 -13.10 -4.52 11.70
C GLU A 20 -11.80 -5.29 11.90
N TRP A 21 -11.09 -4.96 12.98
CA TRP A 21 -9.87 -5.61 13.42
C TRP A 21 -9.99 -5.94 14.91
N GLY A 22 -9.16 -6.86 15.40
CA GLY A 22 -9.19 -7.33 16.79
C GLY A 22 -9.25 -6.19 17.81
N PHE A 23 -9.76 -6.49 19.00
CA PHE A 23 -9.99 -5.50 20.07
C PHE A 23 -11.01 -4.40 19.69
N ASN A 24 -12.04 -4.73 18.90
CA ASN A 24 -13.09 -3.80 18.47
C ASN A 24 -12.57 -2.56 17.71
N MET A 25 -11.39 -2.67 17.11
CA MET A 25 -10.85 -1.60 16.29
C MET A 25 -11.58 -1.56 14.95
N ARG A 26 -12.01 -0.37 14.52
CA ARG A 26 -12.73 -0.17 13.26
C ARG A 26 -11.95 0.73 12.32
N GLY A 27 -11.99 0.41 11.03
CA GLY A 27 -11.37 1.23 9.98
C GLY A 27 -9.84 1.30 10.11
N VAL A 28 -9.19 0.17 10.35
CA VAL A 28 -7.72 0.07 10.43
C VAL A 28 -7.17 -0.12 9.03
N SER A 29 -6.11 0.60 8.65
CA SER A 29 -5.44 0.32 7.38
C SER A 29 -4.67 -1.01 7.48
N LYS A 30 -4.94 -1.94 6.56
CA LYS A 30 -4.15 -3.16 6.34
C LYS A 30 -2.71 -2.77 6.04
N ARG A 31 -1.77 -3.66 6.41
CA ARG A 31 -0.38 -3.50 5.98
C ARG A 31 -0.32 -3.62 4.46
N SER A 32 0.17 -2.58 3.81
CA SER A 32 0.18 -2.48 2.35
C SER A 32 1.41 -1.75 1.84
N ALA A 33 1.80 -2.03 0.60
CA ALA A 33 2.85 -1.31 -0.10
C ALA A 33 2.38 -0.97 -1.52
N PHE A 34 2.69 0.25 -1.96
CA PHE A 34 2.33 0.73 -3.29
C PHE A 34 3.53 1.45 -3.92
N ILE A 35 3.69 1.30 -5.22
CA ILE A 35 4.56 2.18 -6.03
C ILE A 35 3.63 2.99 -6.92
N ILE A 36 3.68 4.31 -6.79
CA ILE A 36 2.87 5.25 -7.57
C ILE A 36 3.83 6.12 -8.36
N ASP A 37 3.62 6.24 -9.67
CA ASP A 37 4.45 7.10 -10.52
C ASP A 37 4.03 8.58 -10.44
N LYS A 38 4.76 9.44 -11.16
CA LYS A 38 4.52 10.89 -11.16
C LYS A 38 3.16 11.30 -11.78
N ASN A 39 2.54 10.41 -12.56
CA ASN A 39 1.22 10.63 -13.14
C ASN A 39 0.10 10.10 -12.22
N GLY A 40 0.44 9.57 -11.05
CA GLY A 40 -0.53 8.98 -10.12
C GLY A 40 -0.94 7.56 -10.48
N LEU A 41 -0.25 6.88 -11.41
CA LEU A 41 -0.59 5.50 -11.76
C LEU A 41 0.08 4.52 -10.79
N VAL A 42 -0.69 3.54 -10.34
CA VAL A 42 -0.20 2.44 -9.51
C VAL A 42 0.61 1.48 -10.38
N GLN A 43 1.91 1.43 -10.11
CA GLN A 43 2.87 0.56 -10.79
C GLN A 43 3.07 -0.77 -10.06
N TYR A 44 2.66 -0.85 -8.81
CA TYR A 44 2.69 -2.03 -7.95
C TYR A 44 1.78 -1.82 -6.75
N ALA A 45 1.11 -2.88 -6.31
CA ALA A 45 0.26 -2.88 -5.13
C ALA A 45 0.36 -4.22 -4.40
N GLU A 46 0.50 -4.14 -3.08
CA GLU A 46 0.30 -5.25 -2.16
C GLU A 46 -0.59 -4.79 -1.02
N VAL A 47 -1.65 -5.54 -0.75
CA VAL A 47 -2.52 -5.38 0.41
C VAL A 47 -2.57 -6.72 1.11
N LEU A 48 -2.07 -6.77 2.35
CA LEU A 48 -1.89 -8.03 3.07
C LEU A 48 -3.10 -8.33 3.95
N ASP A 49 -3.70 -9.51 3.76
CA ASP A 49 -4.78 -10.00 4.61
C ASP A 49 -4.28 -10.46 5.98
N ASN A 50 -3.02 -10.94 6.05
CA ASN A 50 -2.37 -11.26 7.31
C ASN A 50 -1.55 -10.06 7.81
N ALA A 51 -1.97 -9.46 8.93
CA ALA A 51 -1.31 -8.29 9.52
C ALA A 51 0.14 -8.56 10.00
N SER A 52 0.50 -9.82 10.24
CA SER A 52 1.85 -10.25 10.62
C SER A 52 2.78 -10.46 9.42
N SER A 53 2.24 -10.60 8.20
CA SER A 53 3.05 -10.65 7.00
C SER A 53 3.70 -9.30 6.72
N LEU A 54 4.82 -9.31 5.99
CA LEU A 54 5.48 -8.11 5.49
C LEU A 54 5.33 -8.05 3.96
N PRO A 55 5.36 -6.83 3.38
CA PRO A 55 5.42 -6.70 1.93
C PRO A 55 6.65 -7.40 1.34
N ASP A 56 6.55 -7.82 0.07
CA ASP A 56 7.69 -8.42 -0.64
C ASP A 56 8.67 -7.33 -1.08
N PHE A 57 9.67 -7.08 -0.25
CA PHE A 57 10.70 -6.08 -0.51
C PHE A 57 11.52 -6.38 -1.78
N GLU A 58 11.68 -7.64 -2.17
CA GLU A 58 12.43 -8.00 -3.37
C GLU A 58 11.61 -7.70 -4.64
N ALA A 59 10.31 -8.00 -4.62
CA ALA A 59 9.40 -7.61 -5.70
C ALA A 59 9.32 -6.08 -5.86
N ILE A 60 9.25 -5.33 -4.75
CA ILE A 60 9.29 -3.86 -4.74
C ILE A 60 10.57 -3.34 -5.39
N LYS A 61 11.75 -3.81 -4.94
CA LYS A 61 13.05 -3.39 -5.49
C LYS A 61 13.16 -3.72 -6.98
N LYS A 62 12.75 -4.92 -7.38
CA LYS A 62 12.76 -5.36 -8.79
C LYS A 62 11.88 -4.45 -9.64
N ARG A 63 10.69 -4.09 -9.16
CA ARG A 63 9.80 -3.17 -9.89
C ARG A 63 10.40 -1.78 -10.02
N LEU A 64 10.99 -1.24 -8.95
CA LEU A 64 11.69 0.05 -8.99
C LEU A 64 12.85 0.03 -10.00
N GLY A 65 13.66 -1.03 -10.02
CA GLY A 65 14.74 -1.20 -10.99
C GLY A 65 14.26 -1.24 -12.44
N TYR A 66 13.17 -1.99 -12.70
CA TYR A 66 12.55 -2.02 -14.03
C TYR A 66 12.05 -0.65 -14.49
N LEU A 67 11.39 0.12 -13.60
CA LEU A 67 10.87 1.44 -13.94
C LEU A 67 12.00 2.46 -14.17
N ALA A 68 13.08 2.40 -13.39
CA ALA A 68 14.24 3.28 -13.57
C ALA A 68 14.92 3.06 -14.93
N GLY A 69 15.07 1.80 -15.36
CA GLY A 69 15.64 1.45 -16.66
C GLY A 69 14.74 1.77 -17.87
N LYS A 70 13.48 2.16 -17.63
CA LYS A 70 12.51 2.54 -18.67
C LYS A 70 12.48 4.05 -18.96
N THR A 71 13.34 4.83 -18.29
CA THR A 71 13.53 6.25 -18.59
C THR A 71 14.18 6.36 -19.98
N LEU A 72 13.37 6.67 -20.99
CA LEU A 72 13.82 7.16 -22.29
C LEU A 72 14.24 8.63 -22.17
#